data_AF-A0A3A8HWL9-F1
#
_entry.id   AF-A0A3A8HWL9-F1
#
_cell.length_a   1.000
_cell.length_b   1.000
_cell.length_c   1.000
_cell.angle_alpha   90.00
_cell.angle_beta   90.00
_cell.angle_gamma   90.00
#
_symmetry.space_group_name_H-M   'P 1'
#
loop_
_entity.id
_entity.type
_entity.pdbx_description
1 polymer ?
#
loop_
_entity_poly.entity_id
_entity_poly.type
_entity_poly.pdbx_seq_one_letter_code
_entity_poly.pdbx_strand_id
1 'polypeptide(L)'
;MRKSWGFLAVVLALSGCRKDATEGSEGGGGARETVARLEGGEAGEDAASGPYTVTKAKLDAYVGYQRKMLEVYGSLMRGLQDMGPLMDAGTPQALEKARSGLKLIERKAQAEADARQAAGLSTDEVNRIAEVVTAVISQRQMGRTLQYEEELKKLEALQSRMPEEQQKELAPQVESMRRQVETFQKLPEARREFGDANVDVVLTRETDLTKNYQDMLKAFAGVRR
;
A
#
# COMPACT_ATOMS: atom_id res chain seq x y z
N MET A 1 -4.21 -23.29 -28.20
CA MET A 1 -5.25 -22.63 -27.38
C MET A 1 -4.54 -21.64 -26.43
N ARG A 2 -3.99 -20.51 -26.90
CA ARG A 2 -4.58 -19.15 -27.11
C ARG A 2 -5.48 -18.63 -25.96
N LYS A 3 -4.79 -17.93 -25.02
CA LYS A 3 -5.09 -16.67 -24.33
C LYS A 3 -6.55 -16.36 -23.93
N SER A 4 -6.76 -16.30 -22.60
CA SER A 4 -7.87 -15.56 -21.96
C SER A 4 -7.27 -14.47 -21.06
N TRP A 5 -6.97 -13.32 -21.66
CA TRP A 5 -6.64 -12.06 -21.01
C TRP A 5 -7.87 -11.13 -21.12
N GLY A 6 -8.20 -10.40 -20.05
CA GLY A 6 -9.30 -9.42 -20.00
C GLY A 6 -10.63 -10.06 -19.61
N PHE A 7 -11.41 -9.56 -18.65
CA PHE A 7 -11.70 -8.18 -18.32
C PHE A 7 -12.01 -8.05 -16.82
N LEU A 8 -11.27 -7.21 -16.11
CA LEU A 8 -11.64 -6.70 -14.78
C LEU A 8 -11.53 -5.18 -14.88
N ALA A 9 -12.58 -4.57 -15.44
CA ALA A 9 -12.71 -3.14 -15.68
C ALA A 9 -14.16 -2.71 -15.46
N VAL A 10 -14.64 -2.75 -14.22
CA VAL A 10 -15.85 -2.03 -13.79
C VAL A 10 -15.69 -1.76 -12.29
N VAL A 11 -15.16 -0.58 -11.91
CA VAL A 11 -15.69 0.35 -10.88
C VAL A 11 -14.84 1.64 -10.99
N LEU A 12 -15.13 2.48 -11.98
CA LEU A 12 -14.73 3.89 -12.03
C LEU A 12 -15.78 4.64 -12.86
N ALA A 13 -16.94 4.94 -12.26
CA ALA A 13 -17.97 5.79 -12.89
C ALA A 13 -18.88 6.49 -11.87
N LEU A 14 -18.32 7.00 -10.76
CA LEU A 14 -19.00 7.98 -9.90
C LEU A 14 -18.05 9.13 -9.56
N SER A 15 -17.73 9.95 -10.56
CA SER A 15 -17.37 11.38 -10.38
C SER A 15 -17.11 11.99 -11.75
N GLY A 16 -18.06 12.81 -12.21
CA GLY A 16 -17.89 13.52 -13.48
C GLY A 16 -19.14 14.21 -14.02
N CYS A 17 -19.99 14.80 -13.17
CA CYS A 17 -20.93 15.83 -13.64
C CYS A 17 -20.11 17.09 -13.95
N ARG A 18 -19.67 17.23 -15.21
CA ARG A 18 -19.14 18.49 -15.73
C ARG A 18 -20.31 19.45 -15.92
N LYS A 19 -20.23 20.58 -15.21
CA LYS A 19 -21.12 21.73 -15.29
C LYS A 19 -20.77 22.56 -16.53
N ASP A 20 -21.72 22.71 -17.44
CA ASP A 20 -21.68 23.73 -18.48
C ASP A 20 -21.84 25.12 -17.85
N ALA A 21 -21.00 26.05 -18.28
CA ALA A 21 -21.25 27.48 -18.12
C ALA A 21 -22.06 27.96 -19.33
N THR A 22 -23.10 28.78 -19.12
CA THR A 22 -23.23 30.15 -19.65
C THR A 22 -24.64 30.72 -19.35
N GLU A 23 -24.63 31.97 -18.84
CA GLU A 23 -25.67 33.02 -18.86
C GLU A 23 -26.95 32.96 -17.97
N GLY A 24 -26.92 33.82 -16.93
CA GLY A 24 -27.81 35.00 -16.82
C GLY A 24 -29.23 34.83 -16.25
N SER A 25 -29.48 35.38 -15.06
CA SER A 25 -30.57 36.34 -14.78
C SER A 25 -30.60 36.75 -13.29
N GLU A 26 -31.02 37.98 -13.06
CA GLU A 26 -30.98 38.76 -11.81
C GLU A 26 -32.00 38.34 -10.74
N GLY A 27 -31.70 38.69 -9.49
CA GLY A 27 -32.69 39.23 -8.56
C GLY A 27 -32.99 38.42 -7.28
N GLY A 28 -32.91 39.12 -6.14
CA GLY A 28 -33.76 38.85 -4.97
C GLY A 28 -33.09 38.16 -3.79
N GLY A 29 -32.89 38.91 -2.72
CA GLY A 29 -32.22 38.45 -1.51
C GLY A 29 -33.09 37.67 -0.52
N GLY A 30 -32.49 37.36 0.63
CA GLY A 30 -33.23 37.05 1.85
C GLY A 30 -32.77 35.82 2.61
N ALA A 31 -32.06 36.10 3.70
CA ALA A 31 -32.18 35.45 5.01
C ALA A 31 -31.53 34.07 5.26
N ARG A 32 -30.60 34.11 6.24
CA ARG A 32 -30.42 33.18 7.39
C ARG A 32 -30.17 31.71 7.02
N GLU A 33 -29.12 31.06 7.51
CA GLU A 33 -28.85 30.92 8.94
C GLU A 33 -27.44 30.35 9.13
N THR A 34 -26.64 31.11 9.85
CA THR A 34 -25.40 30.69 10.50
C THR A 34 -25.70 29.63 11.55
N VAL A 35 -25.12 28.45 11.43
CA VAL A 35 -24.96 27.53 12.57
C VAL A 35 -23.49 27.09 12.63
N ALA A 36 -22.79 27.70 13.59
CA ALA A 36 -21.65 27.22 14.39
C ALA A 36 -20.87 26.02 13.82
N ARG A 37 -19.61 26.18 13.34
CA ARG A 37 -18.39 26.36 14.16
C ARG A 37 -18.53 25.86 15.60
N LEU A 38 -18.16 24.59 15.80
CA LEU A 38 -17.54 24.13 17.03
C LEU A 38 -16.10 23.72 16.68
N GLU A 39 -15.18 24.58 17.10
CA GLU A 39 -13.79 24.27 17.41
C GLU A 39 -13.75 23.27 18.60
N GLY A 40 -12.72 22.47 18.82
CA GLY A 40 -11.41 22.45 18.20
C GLY A 40 -10.59 21.25 18.67
N GLY A 41 -9.56 20.96 17.88
CA GLY A 41 -8.33 20.31 18.31
C GLY A 41 -7.20 21.10 17.68
N GLU A 42 -6.46 21.84 18.50
CA GLU A 42 -5.37 22.72 18.08
C GLU A 42 -4.20 21.94 17.45
N ALA A 43 -3.88 22.36 16.23
CA ALA A 43 -2.58 22.66 15.63
C ALA A 43 -1.30 21.88 16.03
N GLY A 44 -0.67 21.34 14.98
CA GLY A 44 0.75 21.02 14.84
C GLY A 44 0.86 19.98 13.72
N GLU A 45 1.39 20.22 12.52
CA GLU A 45 2.42 21.13 12.04
C GLU A 45 2.07 21.58 10.62
N ASP A 46 2.56 22.76 10.26
CA ASP A 46 2.76 23.30 8.92
C ASP A 46 2.22 22.48 7.74
N ALA A 47 1.23 23.05 7.05
CA ALA A 47 1.06 22.83 5.62
C ALA A 47 2.27 23.43 4.87
N ALA A 48 3.45 22.86 5.08
CA ALA A 48 4.61 23.09 4.25
C ALA A 48 4.18 22.71 2.83
N SER A 49 4.24 23.67 1.91
CA SER A 49 3.93 23.48 0.49
C SER A 49 5.03 22.66 -0.22
N GLY A 50 5.36 21.50 0.36
CA GLY A 50 6.39 20.58 -0.11
C GLY A 50 5.95 19.12 0.01
N PRO A 51 6.75 18.18 -0.51
CA PRO A 51 6.46 16.75 -0.43
C PRO A 51 6.28 16.29 1.02
N TYR A 52 5.34 15.38 1.26
CA TYR A 52 5.12 14.78 2.59
C TYR A 52 6.42 14.18 3.12
N THR A 53 6.80 14.53 4.35
CA THR A 53 8.04 14.05 4.98
C THR A 53 7.76 12.93 5.97
N VAL A 54 8.35 11.76 5.72
CA VAL A 54 8.30 10.60 6.60
C VAL A 54 9.40 10.75 7.66
N THR A 55 9.01 11.02 8.90
CA THR A 55 9.96 11.04 10.02
C THR A 55 10.14 9.63 10.59
N LYS A 56 11.27 9.40 11.27
CA LYS A 56 11.54 8.12 11.95
C LYS A 56 10.42 7.76 12.95
N ALA A 57 9.95 8.75 13.72
CA ALA A 57 8.89 8.52 14.70
C ALA A 57 7.57 8.08 14.03
N LYS A 58 7.17 8.74 12.94
CA LYS A 58 5.97 8.37 12.17
C LYS A 58 6.11 6.98 11.54
N LEU A 59 7.29 6.66 11.01
CA LEU A 59 7.56 5.32 10.47
C LEU A 59 7.50 4.23 11.54
N ASP A 60 8.09 4.48 12.71
CA ASP A 60 8.08 3.53 13.83
C ASP A 60 6.66 3.26 14.33
N ALA A 61 5.84 4.30 14.45
CA ALA A 61 4.41 4.19 14.74
C ALA A 61 3.67 3.41 13.65
N TYR A 62 3.97 3.68 12.38
CA TYR A 62 3.36 2.99 11.25
C TYR A 62 3.72 1.49 11.20
N VAL A 63 4.95 1.10 11.52
CA VAL A 63 5.35 -0.31 11.65
C VAL A 63 4.52 -1.03 12.72
N GLY A 64 4.29 -0.37 13.87
CA GLY A 64 3.43 -0.88 14.94
C GLY A 64 1.98 -1.02 14.49
N TYR A 65 1.45 0.01 13.82
CA TYR A 65 0.12 0.00 13.21
C TYR A 65 -0.06 -1.15 12.23
N GLN A 66 0.89 -1.38 11.31
CA GLN A 66 0.81 -2.49 10.35
C GLN A 66 0.74 -3.85 11.04
N ARG A 67 1.53 -4.08 12.10
CA ARG A 67 1.48 -5.33 12.87
C ARG A 67 0.12 -5.53 13.52
N LYS A 68 -0.44 -4.48 14.12
CA LYS A 68 -1.78 -4.53 14.71
C LYS A 68 -2.84 -4.85 13.66
N MET A 69 -2.74 -4.22 12.49
CA MET A 69 -3.67 -4.48 11.39
C MET A 69 -3.58 -5.93 10.89
N LEU A 70 -2.39 -6.54 10.84
CA LEU A 70 -2.25 -7.96 10.50
C LEU A 70 -2.97 -8.87 11.50
N GLU A 71 -2.95 -8.57 12.79
CA GLU A 71 -3.75 -9.29 13.80
C GLU A 71 -5.25 -9.14 13.54
N VAL A 72 -5.69 -7.90 13.24
CA VAL A 72 -7.09 -7.60 12.93
C VAL A 72 -7.53 -8.39 11.70
N TYR A 73 -6.76 -8.36 10.61
CA TYR A 73 -7.05 -9.15 9.41
C TYR A 73 -7.07 -10.65 9.69
N GLY A 74 -6.13 -11.19 10.48
CA GLY A 74 -6.13 -12.60 10.86
C GLY A 74 -7.34 -13.01 11.71
N SER A 75 -7.87 -12.12 12.55
CA SER A 75 -9.11 -12.35 13.30
C SER A 75 -10.35 -12.28 12.40
N LEU A 76 -10.36 -11.33 11.46
CA LEU A 76 -11.44 -11.13 10.49
C LEU A 76 -11.57 -12.33 9.55
N MET A 77 -10.46 -12.80 9.00
CA MET A 77 -10.45 -13.94 8.07
C MET A 77 -10.97 -15.22 8.73
N ARG A 78 -10.60 -15.48 10.00
CA ARG A 78 -11.16 -16.59 10.78
C ARG A 78 -12.66 -16.44 10.98
N GLY A 79 -13.10 -15.25 11.38
CA GLY A 79 -14.53 -14.96 11.55
C GLY A 79 -15.34 -15.13 10.26
N LEU A 80 -14.77 -14.83 9.10
CA LEU A 80 -15.41 -15.06 7.79
C LEU A 80 -15.44 -16.56 7.41
N GLN A 81 -14.37 -17.31 7.68
CA GLN A 81 -14.35 -18.76 7.46
C GLN A 81 -15.42 -19.48 8.29
N ASP A 82 -15.61 -19.07 9.55
CA ASP A 82 -16.63 -19.63 10.46
C ASP A 82 -18.07 -19.39 9.98
N MET A 83 -18.31 -18.42 9.09
CA MET A 83 -19.66 -18.15 8.55
C MET A 83 -20.10 -19.15 7.46
N GLY A 84 -19.15 -19.85 6.82
CA GLY A 84 -19.40 -20.81 5.73
C GLY A 84 -20.01 -20.17 4.47
N PRO A 85 -20.33 -20.98 3.43
CA PRO A 85 -20.95 -20.47 2.22
C PRO A 85 -22.37 -19.92 2.50
N LEU A 86 -22.64 -18.72 1.99
CA LEU A 86 -23.98 -18.12 1.97
C LEU A 86 -24.81 -18.85 0.91
N MET A 87 -25.48 -19.93 1.28
CA MET A 87 -26.49 -20.57 0.43
C MET A 87 -27.88 -20.24 0.98
N ASP A 88 -28.73 -19.78 0.07
CA ASP A 88 -30.11 -19.27 0.23
C ASP A 88 -30.30 -17.90 0.89
N ALA A 89 -30.44 -16.87 0.04
CA ALA A 89 -30.99 -15.58 0.43
C ALA A 89 -32.50 -15.71 0.70
N GLY A 90 -32.92 -15.59 1.96
CA GLY A 90 -34.34 -15.55 2.33
C GLY A 90 -34.71 -16.33 3.60
N THR A 91 -33.80 -17.13 4.15
CA THR A 91 -34.04 -17.83 5.42
C THR A 91 -33.69 -16.95 6.63
N PRO A 92 -34.33 -17.15 7.80
CA PRO A 92 -33.92 -16.49 9.05
C PRO A 92 -32.44 -16.71 9.39
N GLN A 93 -31.89 -17.88 9.04
CA GLN A 93 -30.47 -18.21 9.22
C GLN A 93 -29.57 -17.38 8.30
N ALA A 94 -29.98 -17.11 7.06
CA ALA A 94 -29.24 -16.23 6.16
C ALA A 94 -29.26 -14.76 6.62
N LEU A 95 -30.39 -14.30 7.19
CA LEU A 95 -30.49 -12.95 7.78
C LEU A 95 -29.59 -12.80 9.02
N GLU A 96 -29.52 -13.81 9.89
CA GLU A 96 -28.60 -13.81 11.03
C GLU A 96 -27.12 -13.83 10.59
N LYS A 97 -26.78 -14.61 9.56
CA LYS A 97 -25.44 -14.58 8.96
C LYS A 97 -25.10 -13.24 8.31
N ALA A 98 -26.06 -12.58 7.66
CA ALA A 98 -25.86 -11.24 7.12
C ALA A 98 -25.60 -10.21 8.23
N ARG A 99 -26.35 -10.27 9.34
CA ARG A 99 -26.12 -9.43 10.52
C ARG A 99 -24.77 -9.69 11.19
N SER A 100 -24.36 -10.95 11.31
CA SER A 100 -23.04 -11.28 11.86
C SER A 100 -21.91 -10.81 10.93
N GLY A 101 -22.10 -10.87 9.61
CA GLY A 101 -21.22 -10.28 8.61
C GLY A 101 -21.08 -8.77 8.77
N LEU A 102 -22.19 -8.04 8.92
CA LEU A 102 -22.16 -6.59 9.16
C LEU A 102 -21.44 -6.23 10.46
N LYS A 103 -21.74 -6.92 11.56
CA LYS A 103 -21.02 -6.73 12.84
C LYS A 103 -19.53 -6.99 12.72
N LEU A 104 -19.12 -7.94 11.88
CA LEU A 104 -17.73 -8.24 11.64
C LEU A 104 -17.02 -7.10 10.88
N ILE A 105 -17.70 -6.48 9.91
CA ILE A 105 -17.22 -5.27 9.20
C ILE A 105 -17.11 -4.09 10.16
N GLU A 106 -18.12 -3.84 10.99
CA GLU A 106 -18.10 -2.77 12.00
C GLU A 106 -16.94 -2.94 12.99
N ARG A 107 -16.72 -4.17 13.49
CA ARG A 107 -15.58 -4.49 14.35
C ARG A 107 -14.24 -4.22 13.68
N LYS A 108 -14.11 -4.51 12.37
CA LYS A 108 -12.90 -4.16 11.61
C LYS A 108 -12.70 -2.64 11.56
N ALA A 109 -13.74 -1.90 11.21
CA ALA A 109 -13.66 -0.44 11.11
C ALA A 109 -13.26 0.19 12.44
N GLN A 110 -13.83 -0.28 13.55
CA GLN A 110 -13.46 0.16 14.90
C GLN A 110 -12.01 -0.21 15.23
N ALA A 111 -11.61 -1.47 15.01
CA ALA A 111 -10.25 -1.92 15.31
C ALA A 111 -9.18 -1.16 14.51
N GLU A 112 -9.48 -0.77 13.27
CA GLU A 112 -8.61 0.06 12.46
C GLU A 112 -8.52 1.50 12.98
N ALA A 113 -9.64 2.08 13.42
CA ALA A 113 -9.65 3.40 14.05
C ALA A 113 -8.87 3.40 15.37
N ASP A 114 -9.06 2.39 16.22
CA ASP A 114 -8.36 2.23 17.49
C ASP A 114 -6.85 2.02 17.27
N ALA A 115 -6.47 1.19 16.31
CA ALA A 115 -5.05 0.95 15.98
C ALA A 115 -4.36 2.22 15.49
N ARG A 116 -5.07 3.02 14.68
CA ARG A 116 -4.56 4.31 14.18
C ARG A 116 -4.43 5.34 15.30
N GLN A 117 -5.44 5.45 16.16
CA GLN A 117 -5.41 6.33 17.34
C GLN A 117 -4.29 5.94 18.30
N ALA A 118 -4.11 4.65 18.58
CA ALA A 118 -3.04 4.14 19.44
C ALA A 118 -1.64 4.40 18.86
N ALA A 119 -1.50 4.42 17.53
CA ALA A 119 -0.27 4.79 16.85
C ALA A 119 -0.04 6.32 16.80
N GLY A 120 -1.02 7.13 17.20
CA GLY A 120 -0.93 8.59 17.09
C GLY A 120 -0.83 9.08 15.64
N LEU A 121 -1.37 8.32 14.69
CA LEU A 121 -1.35 8.67 13.26
C LEU A 121 -2.74 9.12 12.82
N SER A 122 -2.80 10.08 11.91
CA SER A 122 -4.02 10.39 11.17
C SER A 122 -4.23 9.41 9.99
N THR A 123 -5.44 9.40 9.43
CA THR A 123 -5.73 8.59 8.23
C THR A 123 -4.87 9.03 7.04
N ASP A 124 -4.68 10.35 6.86
CA ASP A 124 -3.83 10.88 5.79
C ASP A 124 -2.39 10.42 5.95
N GLU A 125 -1.83 10.52 7.16
CA GLU A 125 -0.45 10.07 7.44
C GLU A 125 -0.27 8.57 7.20
N VAL A 126 -1.22 7.73 7.63
CA VAL A 126 -1.17 6.28 7.33
C VAL A 126 -1.12 6.05 5.83
N ASN A 127 -1.93 6.75 5.04
CA ASN A 127 -1.97 6.60 3.59
C ASN A 127 -0.69 7.10 2.93
N ARG A 128 -0.21 8.29 3.29
CA ARG A 128 1.03 8.87 2.76
C ARG A 128 2.26 8.02 3.08
N ILE A 129 2.38 7.52 4.31
CA ILE A 129 3.48 6.61 4.68
C ILE A 129 3.34 5.28 3.93
N ALA A 130 2.12 4.77 3.77
CA ALA A 130 1.87 3.53 3.03
C ALA A 130 2.31 3.62 1.56
N GLU A 131 2.11 4.76 0.89
CA GLU A 131 2.56 5.00 -0.49
C GLU A 131 4.09 4.85 -0.59
N VAL A 132 4.84 5.58 0.25
CA VAL A 132 6.32 5.53 0.26
C VAL A 132 6.82 4.12 0.61
N VAL A 133 6.30 3.52 1.67
CA VAL A 133 6.68 2.18 2.13
C VAL A 133 6.41 1.15 1.03
N THR A 134 5.26 1.21 0.38
CA THR A 134 4.89 0.26 -0.67
C THR A 134 5.83 0.40 -1.86
N ALA A 135 6.12 1.62 -2.32
CA ALA A 135 7.04 1.85 -3.42
C ALA A 135 8.44 1.30 -3.13
N VAL A 136 8.97 1.58 -1.94
CA VAL A 136 10.32 1.14 -1.51
C VAL A 136 10.39 -0.38 -1.33
N ILE A 137 9.47 -0.95 -0.53
CA ILE A 137 9.54 -2.36 -0.13
C ILE A 137 9.13 -3.30 -1.27
N SER A 138 8.18 -2.91 -2.13
CA SER A 138 7.80 -3.75 -3.28
C SER A 138 8.95 -3.91 -4.28
N GLN A 139 9.69 -2.84 -4.57
CA GLN A 139 10.88 -2.89 -5.43
C GLN A 139 12.00 -3.73 -4.80
N ARG A 140 12.30 -3.54 -3.50
CA ARG A 140 13.25 -4.39 -2.76
C ARG A 140 12.87 -5.87 -2.82
N GLN A 141 11.59 -6.17 -2.57
CA GLN A 141 11.10 -7.54 -2.58
C GLN A 141 11.13 -8.15 -3.99
N MET A 142 10.89 -7.36 -5.04
CA MET A 142 11.01 -7.81 -6.43
C MET A 142 12.44 -8.24 -6.76
N GLY A 143 13.43 -7.40 -6.42
CA GLY A 143 14.85 -7.73 -6.63
C GLY A 143 15.28 -9.02 -5.90
N ARG A 144 14.79 -9.24 -4.67
CA ARG A 144 15.03 -10.47 -3.90
C ARG A 144 14.34 -11.69 -4.51
N THR A 145 13.09 -11.53 -4.95
CA THR A 145 12.29 -12.63 -5.52
C THR A 145 12.86 -13.12 -6.85
N LEU A 146 13.38 -12.19 -7.66
CA LEU A 146 14.00 -12.50 -8.95
C LEU A 146 15.46 -12.97 -8.82
N GLN A 147 16.03 -12.99 -7.60
CA GLN A 147 17.38 -13.49 -7.31
C GLN A 147 18.49 -12.85 -8.16
N TYR A 148 18.28 -11.62 -8.68
CA TYR A 148 19.22 -10.97 -9.60
C TYR A 148 20.63 -10.83 -9.03
N GLU A 149 20.78 -10.62 -7.72
CA GLU A 149 22.09 -10.56 -7.07
C GLU A 149 22.82 -11.90 -7.09
N GLU A 150 22.11 -13.00 -6.89
CA GLU A 150 22.70 -14.34 -6.91
C GLU A 150 23.03 -14.76 -8.35
N GLU A 151 22.17 -14.43 -9.30
CA GLU A 151 22.41 -14.66 -10.72
C GLU A 151 23.60 -13.84 -11.23
N LEU A 152 23.70 -12.56 -10.84
CA LEU A 152 24.84 -11.71 -11.16
C LEU A 152 26.15 -12.32 -10.64
N LYS A 153 26.19 -12.76 -9.36
CA LYS A 153 27.37 -13.40 -8.78
C LYS A 153 27.79 -14.66 -9.56
N LYS A 154 26.82 -15.48 -9.97
CA LYS A 154 27.09 -16.68 -10.79
C LYS A 154 27.66 -16.30 -12.16
N LEU A 155 27.10 -15.26 -12.78
CA LEU A 155 27.52 -14.78 -14.10
C LEU A 155 28.92 -14.16 -14.07
N GLU A 156 29.23 -13.35 -13.04
CA GLU A 156 30.55 -12.77 -12.82
C GLU A 156 31.61 -13.86 -12.56
N ALA A 157 31.28 -14.88 -11.75
CA ALA A 157 32.17 -16.00 -11.49
C ALA A 157 32.40 -16.88 -12.73
N LEU A 158 31.41 -16.99 -13.61
CA LEU A 158 31.56 -17.65 -14.90
C LEU A 158 32.47 -16.84 -15.83
N GLN A 159 32.22 -15.53 -15.95
CA GLN A 159 33.02 -14.61 -16.75
C GLN A 159 34.50 -14.69 -16.34
N SER A 160 34.81 -14.63 -15.04
CA SER A 160 36.20 -14.63 -14.57
C SER A 160 36.97 -15.92 -14.88
N ARG A 161 36.29 -17.00 -15.26
CA ARG A 161 36.90 -18.31 -15.60
C ARG A 161 37.04 -18.52 -17.10
N MET A 162 36.53 -17.62 -17.92
CA MET A 162 36.57 -17.71 -19.38
C MET A 162 37.86 -17.11 -19.96
N PRO A 163 38.27 -17.50 -21.18
CA PRO A 163 39.30 -16.77 -21.95
C PRO A 163 38.89 -15.32 -22.22
N GLU A 164 39.86 -14.41 -22.38
CA GLU A 164 39.61 -12.96 -22.48
C GLU A 164 38.64 -12.54 -23.59
N GLU A 165 38.66 -13.23 -24.74
CA GLU A 165 37.74 -12.94 -25.84
C GLU A 165 36.28 -13.21 -25.43
N GLN A 166 36.02 -14.35 -24.77
CA GLN A 166 34.70 -14.71 -24.24
C GLN A 166 34.29 -13.81 -23.06
N GLN A 167 35.26 -13.34 -22.26
CA GLN A 167 34.97 -12.36 -21.20
C GLN A 167 34.42 -11.06 -21.78
N LYS A 168 35.02 -10.58 -22.89
CA LYS A 168 34.56 -9.37 -23.60
C LYS A 168 33.19 -9.55 -24.21
N GLU A 169 32.88 -10.74 -24.74
CA GLU A 169 31.55 -11.06 -25.26
C GLU A 169 30.47 -11.10 -24.16
N LEU A 170 30.80 -11.61 -22.97
CA LEU A 170 29.86 -11.72 -21.85
C LEU A 170 29.70 -10.39 -21.06
N ALA A 171 30.66 -9.47 -21.18
CA ALA A 171 30.69 -8.22 -20.42
C ALA A 171 29.41 -7.37 -20.54
N PRO A 172 28.78 -7.18 -21.71
CA PRO A 172 27.54 -6.42 -21.81
C PRO A 172 26.38 -7.04 -21.03
N GLN A 173 26.32 -8.38 -20.93
CA GLN A 173 25.30 -9.08 -20.17
C GLN A 173 25.51 -8.90 -18.67
N VAL A 174 26.76 -9.04 -18.19
CA VAL A 174 27.13 -8.77 -16.79
C VAL A 174 26.81 -7.33 -16.41
N GLU A 175 27.14 -6.36 -17.28
CA GLU A 175 26.87 -4.95 -17.03
C GLU A 175 25.36 -4.62 -17.03
N SER A 176 24.59 -5.26 -17.90
CA SER A 176 23.12 -5.16 -17.89
C SER A 176 22.54 -5.69 -16.57
N MET A 177 23.03 -6.84 -16.11
CA MET A 177 22.58 -7.46 -14.86
C MET A 177 22.98 -6.62 -13.65
N ARG A 178 24.20 -6.05 -13.65
CA ARG A 178 24.69 -5.14 -12.60
C ARG A 178 23.81 -3.90 -12.48
N ARG A 179 23.40 -3.30 -13.60
CA ARG A 179 22.46 -2.16 -13.60
C ARG A 179 21.07 -2.52 -13.06
N GLN A 180 20.59 -3.73 -13.35
CA GLN A 180 19.31 -4.20 -12.79
C GLN A 180 19.39 -4.37 -11.27
N VAL A 181 20.44 -5.03 -10.77
CA VAL A 181 20.70 -5.13 -9.32
C VAL A 181 20.79 -3.75 -8.68
N GLU A 182 21.55 -2.84 -9.28
CA GLU A 182 21.68 -1.47 -8.80
C GLU A 182 20.34 -0.73 -8.75
N THR A 183 19.46 -0.95 -9.73
CA THR A 183 18.11 -0.33 -9.75
C THR A 183 17.29 -0.76 -8.54
N PHE A 184 17.27 -2.05 -8.20
CA PHE A 184 16.57 -2.55 -7.01
C PHE A 184 17.24 -2.15 -5.70
N GLN A 185 18.55 -1.92 -5.72
CA GLN A 185 19.30 -1.51 -4.52
C GLN A 185 19.21 -0.01 -4.23
N LYS A 186 19.27 0.82 -5.27
CA LYS A 186 19.32 2.28 -5.15
C LYS A 186 17.94 2.93 -5.24
N LEU A 187 16.94 2.23 -5.80
CA LEU A 187 15.55 2.69 -5.87
C LEU A 187 15.39 4.07 -6.54
N PRO A 188 15.95 4.29 -7.74
CA PRO A 188 15.98 5.62 -8.37
C PRO A 188 14.59 6.18 -8.69
N GLU A 189 13.59 5.33 -8.91
CA GLU A 189 12.21 5.75 -9.12
C GLU A 189 11.58 6.27 -7.83
N ALA A 190 11.66 5.49 -6.74
CA ALA A 190 11.15 5.90 -5.44
C ALA A 190 11.86 7.17 -4.92
N ARG A 191 13.16 7.30 -5.16
CA ARG A 191 13.92 8.52 -4.81
C ARG A 191 13.47 9.75 -5.58
N ARG A 192 13.13 9.59 -6.87
CA ARG A 192 12.61 10.68 -7.71
C ARG A 192 11.22 11.13 -7.26
N GLU A 193 10.37 10.19 -6.88
CA GLU A 193 8.98 10.45 -6.51
C GLU A 193 8.83 10.97 -5.08
N PHE A 194 9.56 10.36 -4.13
CA PHE A 194 9.38 10.62 -2.70
C PHE A 194 10.56 11.34 -2.05
N GLY A 195 11.67 11.53 -2.76
CA GLY A 195 12.89 12.15 -2.24
C GLY A 195 13.78 11.19 -1.46
N ASP A 196 15.08 11.48 -1.45
CA ASP A 196 16.11 10.65 -0.82
C ASP A 196 15.87 10.45 0.69
N ALA A 197 15.54 11.52 1.41
CA ALA A 197 15.35 11.48 2.86
C ALA A 197 14.23 10.51 3.26
N ASN A 198 13.11 10.50 2.54
CA ASN A 198 11.99 9.60 2.83
C ASN A 198 12.37 8.13 2.56
N VAL A 199 13.03 7.87 1.43
CA VAL A 199 13.51 6.52 1.09
C VAL A 199 14.49 6.03 2.14
N ASP A 200 15.46 6.86 2.55
CA ASP A 200 16.46 6.50 3.54
C ASP A 200 15.82 6.19 4.90
N VAL A 201 14.84 7.01 5.33
CA VAL A 201 14.08 6.75 6.57
C VAL A 201 13.35 5.41 6.48
N VAL A 202 12.66 5.11 5.39
CA VAL A 202 11.97 3.82 5.21
C VAL A 202 12.95 2.64 5.28
N LEU A 203 14.13 2.78 4.64
CA LEU A 203 15.15 1.74 4.66
C LEU A 203 15.72 1.45 6.07
N THR A 204 15.63 2.40 7.01
CA THR A 204 16.02 2.12 8.42
C THR A 204 15.16 1.04 9.09
N ARG A 205 13.96 0.77 8.57
CA ARG A 205 13.04 -0.27 9.05
C ARG A 205 12.77 -1.35 8.00
N GLU A 206 13.63 -1.50 6.99
CA GLU A 206 13.43 -2.41 5.85
C GLU A 206 13.09 -3.84 6.29
N THR A 207 13.80 -4.39 7.28
CA THR A 207 13.56 -5.76 7.77
C THR A 207 12.16 -5.93 8.36
N ASP A 208 11.72 -4.99 9.19
CA ASP A 208 10.40 -5.04 9.83
C ASP A 208 9.29 -4.89 8.79
N LEU A 209 9.43 -3.92 7.88
CA LEU A 209 8.45 -3.63 6.84
C LEU A 209 8.36 -4.77 5.82
N THR A 210 9.50 -5.38 5.45
CA THR A 210 9.51 -6.56 4.59
C THR A 210 8.78 -7.72 5.26
N LYS A 211 9.04 -7.97 6.55
CA LYS A 211 8.35 -9.02 7.29
C LYS A 211 6.84 -8.78 7.33
N ASN A 212 6.41 -7.57 7.67
CA ASN A 212 4.99 -7.19 7.65
C ASN A 212 4.36 -7.42 6.26
N TYR A 213 5.05 -7.03 5.19
CA TYR A 213 4.61 -7.25 3.82
C TYR A 213 4.46 -8.73 3.46
N GLN A 214 5.44 -9.56 3.84
CA GLN A 214 5.38 -11.01 3.60
C GLN A 214 4.26 -11.68 4.40
N ASP A 215 4.07 -11.27 5.66
CA ASP A 215 3.02 -11.81 6.52
C ASP A 215 1.63 -11.40 6.01
N MET A 216 1.50 -10.19 5.48
CA MET A 216 0.31 -9.75 4.73
C MET A 216 0.02 -10.67 3.53
N LEU A 217 1.02 -10.91 2.67
CA LEU A 217 0.85 -11.79 1.51
C LEU A 217 0.45 -13.21 1.92
N LYS A 218 1.04 -13.77 2.98
CA LYS A 218 0.68 -15.10 3.50
C LYS A 218 -0.74 -15.13 4.04
N ALA A 219 -1.15 -14.10 4.80
CA ALA A 219 -2.48 -14.01 5.37
C ALA A 219 -3.56 -14.01 4.27
N PHE A 220 -3.31 -13.35 3.14
CA PHE A 220 -4.23 -13.36 1.99
C PHE A 220 -4.09 -14.59 1.08
N ALA A 221 -2.90 -15.17 0.93
CA ALA A 221 -2.69 -16.37 0.13
C ALA A 221 -3.26 -17.64 0.79
N GLY A 222 -3.24 -17.71 2.13
CA GLY A 222 -3.81 -18.82 2.92
C GLY A 222 -5.33 -18.97 2.84
N VAL A 223 -6.01 -18.04 2.15
CA VAL A 223 -7.47 -18.01 1.98
C VAL A 223 -7.94 -18.87 0.80
N ARG A 224 -7.03 -19.33 -0.09
CA ARG A 224 -7.37 -20.16 -1.27
C ARG A 224 -7.28 -21.68 -1.05
N ARG A 225 -7.67 -22.20 0.11
CA ARG A 225 -7.81 -23.65 0.30
C ARG A 225 -9.16 -24.01 0.89
#